data_AF-A0A2A5W481-F1
#
_entry.id   AF-A0A2A5W481-F1
#
_cell.length_a   1.000
_cell.length_b   1.000
_cell.length_c   1.000
_cell.angle_alpha   90.00
_cell.angle_beta   90.00
_cell.angle_gamma   90.00
#
_symmetry.space_group_name_H-M   'P 1'
#
loop_
_entity.id
_entity.type
_entity.pdbx_description
1 polymer ?
#
loop_
_entity_poly.entity_id
_entity_poly.type
_entity_poly.pdbx_seq_one_letter_code
_entity_poly.pdbx_strand_id
1 'polypeptide(L)'
;MRSFRYTLTLALVSLVALLPRVPAETFEDISTHLDTDGTFFGFIDFAGDGHELGQALNSIYSELVVHQPMLAFVQMDFHRLFETLGFSSLQAIGVSSKPLADGIHANRFALSLQNGEPEGLLRIYGDPSKAIATFTAAELAPADATGAYTGNLQLDALKDVVVTLMTQFMGPVGEILANAKLEETLPGTNLRYSALIDTLSGKWHIFWQEEMDDTFNSTIKVWLRIEGAATLADRLKPLADAMQFVYHQTENGVQADLSSLLPLPGYGLYMETSNEPDSFTLYTHADWGPDSPGPRLSETDDFRRLAQYLPTEALNFTYTSAFDIHSLLQAIRLNSPELGPYLPAMEKTLDLFIGDFLKPAISATCYEKDVLITHNYAAYSIKQATMLLPAAFLGGLTAAAAIPMLESMDSVLPKATGVEETPTDADAENPAN
;
A
#
# COMPACT_ATOMS: atom_id res chain seq x y z
N MET A 1 -17.79 30.87 37.50
CA MET A 1 -18.37 29.70 36.78
C MET A 1 -19.41 30.05 35.71
N ARG A 2 -19.99 31.27 35.64
CA ARG A 2 -20.90 31.66 34.54
C ARG A 2 -20.19 32.15 33.26
N SER A 3 -18.98 32.72 33.36
CA SER A 3 -18.24 33.24 32.19
C SER A 3 -17.68 32.17 31.25
N PHE A 4 -17.31 30.99 31.77
CA PHE A 4 -16.69 29.91 30.98
C PHE A 4 -17.68 29.21 30.01
N ARG A 5 -18.98 29.23 30.32
CA ARG A 5 -20.03 28.64 29.46
C ARG A 5 -20.35 29.50 28.24
N TYR A 6 -20.17 30.82 28.31
CA TYR A 6 -20.40 31.71 27.17
C TYR A 6 -19.24 31.72 26.18
N THR A 7 -17.99 31.57 26.64
CA THR A 7 -16.81 31.49 25.76
C THR A 7 -16.80 30.20 24.94
N LEU A 8 -17.22 29.07 25.51
CA LEU A 8 -17.31 27.80 24.78
C LEU A 8 -18.44 27.80 23.73
N THR A 9 -19.55 28.47 24.03
CA THR A 9 -20.70 28.57 23.11
C THR A 9 -20.43 29.55 21.97
N LEU A 10 -19.74 30.68 22.22
CA LEU A 10 -19.29 31.57 21.15
C LEU A 10 -18.16 30.94 20.32
N ALA A 11 -17.24 30.18 20.91
CA ALA A 11 -16.22 29.45 20.15
C ALA A 11 -16.84 28.38 19.23
N LEU A 12 -17.88 27.66 19.68
CA LEU A 12 -18.61 26.71 18.84
C LEU A 12 -19.39 27.39 17.70
N VAL A 13 -20.04 28.54 17.97
CA VAL A 13 -20.79 29.28 16.93
C VAL A 13 -19.85 29.96 15.93
N SER A 14 -18.67 30.40 16.37
CA SER A 14 -17.64 30.95 15.48
C SER A 14 -17.00 29.87 14.63
N LEU A 15 -16.83 28.64 15.16
CA LEU A 15 -16.33 27.50 14.40
C LEU A 15 -17.32 27.06 13.31
N VAL A 16 -18.64 27.14 13.57
CA VAL A 16 -19.69 26.89 12.56
C VAL A 16 -19.74 27.99 11.49
N ALA A 17 -19.39 29.24 11.84
CA ALA A 17 -19.35 30.36 10.90
C ALA A 17 -18.04 30.42 10.07
N LEU A 18 -17.00 29.68 10.46
CA LEU A 18 -15.73 29.50 9.76
C LEU A 18 -15.62 28.15 9.04
N LEU A 19 -16.65 27.31 9.10
CA LEU A 19 -16.73 26.20 8.16
C LEU A 19 -16.77 26.81 6.75
N PRO A 20 -15.86 26.44 5.84
CA PRO A 20 -16.02 26.80 4.44
C PRO A 20 -17.44 26.42 4.05
N ARG A 21 -18.16 27.34 3.41
CA ARG A 21 -19.45 27.01 2.83
C ARG A 21 -19.16 25.94 1.81
N VAL A 22 -19.42 24.69 2.18
CA VAL A 22 -19.37 23.54 1.27
C VAL A 22 -20.03 23.99 -0.03
N PRO A 23 -19.28 24.07 -1.14
CA PRO A 23 -19.86 24.39 -2.43
C PRO A 23 -20.97 23.37 -2.67
N ALA A 24 -22.22 23.84 -2.71
CA ALA A 24 -23.38 22.96 -2.78
C ALA A 24 -23.28 22.02 -4.00
N GLU A 25 -22.65 22.48 -5.08
CA GLU A 25 -22.44 21.73 -6.32
C GLU A 25 -21.50 20.53 -6.14
N THR A 26 -20.30 20.70 -5.55
CA THR A 26 -19.34 19.60 -5.32
C THR A 26 -19.89 18.57 -4.32
N PHE A 27 -20.65 19.03 -3.32
CA PHE A 27 -21.34 18.13 -2.40
C PHE A 27 -22.46 17.35 -3.07
N GLU A 28 -23.32 18.04 -3.84
CA GLU A 28 -24.40 17.39 -4.58
C GLU A 28 -23.85 16.33 -5.54
N ASP A 29 -22.80 16.67 -6.29
CA ASP A 29 -22.15 15.78 -7.26
C ASP A 29 -21.60 14.52 -6.57
N ILE A 30 -20.73 14.66 -5.58
CA ILE A 30 -20.20 13.51 -4.81
C ILE A 30 -21.32 12.69 -4.16
N SER A 31 -22.35 13.36 -3.63
CA SER A 31 -23.44 12.65 -2.94
C SER A 31 -24.22 11.71 -3.87
N THR A 32 -24.22 11.95 -5.19
CA THR A 32 -24.86 11.06 -6.17
C THR A 32 -24.14 9.73 -6.32
N HIS A 33 -22.86 9.67 -5.95
CA HIS A 33 -22.01 8.47 -6.02
C HIS A 33 -21.89 7.74 -4.68
N LEU A 34 -22.54 8.25 -3.63
CA LEU A 34 -22.45 7.73 -2.27
C LEU A 34 -23.80 7.24 -1.75
N ASP A 35 -23.74 6.27 -0.85
CA ASP A 35 -24.90 5.74 -0.15
C ASP A 35 -25.29 6.69 1.02
N THR A 36 -26.02 7.76 0.69
CA THR A 36 -26.46 8.79 1.65
C THR A 36 -27.50 8.30 2.67
N ASP A 37 -28.18 7.19 2.39
CA ASP A 37 -29.11 6.51 3.29
C ASP A 37 -28.43 5.47 4.21
N GLY A 38 -27.10 5.43 4.19
CA GLY A 38 -26.28 4.51 4.96
C GLY A 38 -26.12 4.84 6.44
N THR A 39 -25.33 4.03 7.13
CA THR A 39 -24.96 4.20 8.54
C THR A 39 -23.85 5.22 8.78
N PHE A 40 -23.16 5.60 7.71
CA PHE A 40 -22.08 6.57 7.72
C PHE A 40 -22.05 7.33 6.41
N PHE A 41 -21.85 8.63 6.53
CA PHE A 41 -21.58 9.51 5.42
C PHE A 41 -20.58 10.57 5.91
N GLY A 42 -19.52 10.77 5.15
CA GLY A 42 -18.51 11.78 5.39
C GLY A 42 -18.18 12.48 4.08
N PHE A 43 -17.99 13.78 4.15
CA PHE A 43 -17.60 14.61 3.03
C PHE A 43 -16.58 15.62 3.52
N ILE A 44 -15.51 15.78 2.74
CA ILE A 44 -14.48 16.77 2.98
C ILE A 44 -14.26 17.49 1.65
N ASP A 45 -14.47 18.80 1.65
CA ASP A 45 -14.11 19.67 0.55
C ASP A 45 -12.61 19.97 0.61
N PHE A 46 -11.95 19.91 -0.54
CA PHE A 46 -10.54 20.24 -0.72
C PHE A 46 -10.34 21.31 -1.80
N ALA A 47 -11.42 21.87 -2.36
CA ALA A 47 -11.35 22.82 -3.45
C ALA A 47 -10.55 24.07 -3.04
N GLY A 48 -9.34 24.20 -3.60
CA GLY A 48 -8.42 25.30 -3.27
C GLY A 48 -7.54 25.05 -2.05
N ASP A 49 -7.81 24.04 -1.22
CA ASP A 49 -7.05 23.73 -0.01
C ASP A 49 -5.59 23.37 -0.32
N GLY A 50 -5.33 22.64 -1.41
CA GLY A 50 -3.96 22.31 -1.82
C GLY A 50 -3.12 23.55 -2.14
N HIS A 51 -3.74 24.59 -2.71
CA HIS A 51 -3.10 25.86 -2.97
C HIS A 51 -2.89 26.66 -1.68
N GLU A 52 -3.93 26.77 -0.84
CA GLU A 52 -3.85 27.50 0.43
C GLU A 52 -2.84 26.88 1.41
N LEU A 53 -2.86 25.55 1.59
CA LEU A 53 -1.90 24.80 2.40
C LEU A 53 -0.48 24.91 1.83
N GLY A 54 -0.33 24.81 0.51
CA GLY A 54 0.94 25.00 -0.17
C GLY A 54 1.54 26.39 0.10
N GLN A 55 0.73 27.45 0.00
CA GLN A 55 1.14 28.82 0.31
C GLN A 55 1.48 29.03 1.79
N ALA A 56 0.69 28.46 2.69
CA ALA A 56 0.94 28.54 4.13
C ALA A 56 2.26 27.85 4.49
N LEU A 57 2.51 26.65 3.95
CA LEU A 57 3.77 25.92 4.15
C LEU A 57 4.96 26.62 3.52
N ASN A 58 4.82 27.20 2.32
CA ASN A 58 5.84 28.04 1.70
C ASN A 58 6.21 29.24 2.58
N SER A 59 5.22 29.86 3.24
CA SER A 59 5.43 30.98 4.15
C SER A 59 6.19 30.56 5.41
N ILE A 60 5.77 29.45 6.05
CA ILE A 60 6.47 28.87 7.22
C ILE A 60 7.91 28.49 6.87
N TYR A 61 8.11 27.88 5.70
CA TYR A 61 9.43 27.49 5.23
C TYR A 61 10.34 28.70 4.99
N SER A 62 9.80 29.76 4.39
CA SER A 62 10.54 31.02 4.19
C SER A 62 10.98 31.64 5.52
N GLU A 63 10.11 31.63 6.54
CA GLU A 63 10.48 32.05 7.90
C GLU A 63 11.56 31.14 8.50
N LEU A 64 11.44 29.83 8.33
CA LEU A 64 12.42 28.87 8.83
C LEU A 64 13.79 29.05 8.18
N VAL A 65 13.85 29.33 6.87
CA VAL A 65 15.09 29.62 6.13
C VAL A 65 15.78 30.89 6.67
N VAL A 66 15.01 31.92 7.06
CA VAL A 66 15.56 33.12 7.70
C VAL A 66 16.24 32.78 9.03
N HIS A 67 15.64 31.87 9.82
CA HIS A 67 16.18 31.45 11.12
C HIS A 67 17.25 30.35 11.04
N GLN A 68 17.26 29.58 9.95
CA GLN A 68 18.21 28.50 9.68
C GLN A 68 18.70 28.60 8.22
N PRO A 69 19.71 29.46 7.95
CA PRO A 69 20.19 29.73 6.59
C PRO A 69 20.71 28.49 5.85
N MET A 70 21.06 27.42 6.57
CA MET A 70 21.45 26.13 5.98
C MET A 70 20.28 25.43 5.25
N LEU A 71 19.03 25.82 5.49
CA LEU A 71 17.88 25.33 4.73
C LEU A 71 17.69 26.05 3.40
N ALA A 72 18.34 27.20 3.18
CA ALA A 72 18.25 27.96 1.94
C ALA A 72 18.73 27.18 0.70
N PHE A 73 19.52 26.11 0.89
CA PHE A 73 19.98 25.23 -0.18
C PHE A 73 18.88 24.35 -0.76
N VAL A 74 17.78 24.14 -0.02
CA VAL A 74 16.63 23.37 -0.50
C VAL A 74 15.56 24.36 -0.99
N GLN A 75 15.25 24.31 -2.28
CA GLN A 75 14.24 25.18 -2.89
C GLN A 75 12.86 24.52 -2.85
N MET A 76 12.35 24.28 -1.62
CA MET A 76 11.02 23.71 -1.45
C MET A 76 9.95 24.66 -1.96
N ASP A 77 9.14 24.17 -2.91
CA ASP A 77 7.89 24.78 -3.30
C ASP A 77 6.76 23.79 -3.00
N PHE A 78 6.15 23.95 -1.82
CA PHE A 78 5.08 23.07 -1.34
C PHE A 78 3.86 23.15 -2.24
N HIS A 79 3.55 24.30 -2.84
CA HIS A 79 2.44 24.41 -3.78
C HIS A 79 2.65 23.52 -5.01
N ARG A 80 3.82 23.60 -5.64
CA ARG A 80 4.19 22.72 -6.76
C ARG A 80 4.28 21.25 -6.36
N LEU A 81 4.63 20.96 -5.10
CA LEU A 81 4.65 19.60 -4.57
C LEU A 81 3.22 19.03 -4.50
N PHE A 82 2.26 19.79 -3.97
CA PHE A 82 0.86 19.37 -3.93
C PHE A 82 0.28 19.18 -5.33
N GLU A 83 0.62 20.03 -6.30
CA GLU A 83 0.24 19.84 -7.71
C GLU A 83 0.78 18.52 -8.26
N THR A 84 2.06 18.24 -8.02
CA THR A 84 2.75 17.04 -8.54
C THR A 84 2.22 15.76 -7.93
N LEU A 85 1.87 15.79 -6.65
CA LEU A 85 1.27 14.63 -5.97
C LEU A 85 -0.19 14.42 -6.39
N GLY A 86 -0.78 15.33 -7.18
CA GLY A 86 -2.17 15.26 -7.65
C GLY A 86 -3.18 15.80 -6.63
N PHE A 87 -2.74 16.46 -5.56
CA PHE A 87 -3.65 17.04 -4.57
C PHE A 87 -4.35 18.30 -5.10
N SER A 88 -3.76 19.01 -6.07
CA SER A 88 -4.39 20.19 -6.66
C SER A 88 -5.58 19.84 -7.55
N SER A 89 -5.61 18.63 -8.13
CA SER A 89 -6.78 18.16 -8.88
C SER A 89 -7.85 17.57 -7.96
N LEU A 90 -7.60 17.36 -6.67
CA LEU A 90 -8.61 16.84 -5.76
C LEU A 90 -9.56 17.96 -5.32
N GLN A 91 -10.82 17.88 -5.73
CA GLN A 91 -11.85 18.85 -5.32
C GLN A 91 -12.51 18.44 -4.02
N ALA A 92 -12.81 17.16 -3.82
CA ALA A 92 -13.43 16.69 -2.59
C ALA A 92 -13.25 15.19 -2.41
N ILE A 93 -13.33 14.74 -1.15
CA ILE A 93 -13.39 13.33 -0.77
C ILE A 93 -14.75 13.06 -0.15
N GLY A 94 -15.43 12.06 -0.69
CA GLY A 94 -16.65 11.50 -0.19
C GLY A 94 -16.46 10.09 0.32
N VAL A 95 -17.08 9.75 1.45
CA VAL A 95 -17.07 8.40 2.00
C VAL A 95 -18.46 8.02 2.51
N SER A 96 -18.89 6.78 2.28
CA SER A 96 -20.14 6.28 2.84
C SER A 96 -20.05 4.80 3.19
N SER A 97 -20.90 4.37 4.13
CA SER A 97 -21.03 2.97 4.50
C SER A 97 -22.46 2.58 4.76
N LYS A 98 -22.95 1.59 4.02
CA LYS A 98 -24.31 1.08 4.08
C LYS A 98 -24.31 -0.42 4.36
N PRO A 99 -25.08 -0.92 5.33
CA PRO A 99 -25.23 -2.35 5.54
C PRO A 99 -25.96 -2.98 4.35
N LEU A 100 -25.46 -4.15 3.94
CA LEU A 100 -26.07 -5.06 2.98
C LEU A 100 -26.52 -6.34 3.71
N ALA A 101 -26.90 -7.37 2.95
CA ALA A 101 -27.25 -8.68 3.48
C ALA A 101 -26.05 -9.39 4.13
N ASP A 102 -26.35 -10.36 5.00
CA ASP A 102 -25.39 -11.28 5.62
C ASP A 102 -24.24 -10.63 6.42
N GLY A 103 -24.42 -9.39 6.88
CA GLY A 103 -23.38 -8.66 7.63
C GLY A 103 -22.26 -8.11 6.75
N ILE A 104 -22.50 -7.98 5.44
CA ILE A 104 -21.62 -7.26 4.51
C ILE A 104 -22.00 -5.77 4.57
N HIS A 105 -21.02 -4.89 4.38
CA HIS A 105 -21.19 -3.47 4.20
C HIS A 105 -20.74 -3.05 2.80
N ALA A 106 -21.55 -2.23 2.13
CA ALA A 106 -21.14 -1.44 0.98
C ALA A 106 -20.42 -0.18 1.50
N ASN A 107 -19.10 -0.19 1.35
CA ASN A 107 -18.26 0.96 1.63
C ASN A 107 -17.94 1.65 0.30
N ARG A 108 -18.06 2.98 0.26
CA ARG A 108 -17.73 3.80 -0.91
C ARG A 108 -16.73 4.86 -0.54
N PHE A 109 -15.74 5.04 -1.40
CA PHE A 109 -14.79 6.15 -1.38
C PHE A 109 -14.88 6.83 -2.73
N ALA A 110 -15.18 8.12 -2.75
CA ALA A 110 -15.32 8.91 -3.97
C ALA A 110 -14.32 10.06 -3.91
N LEU A 111 -13.50 10.20 -4.94
CA LEU A 111 -12.57 11.31 -5.11
C LEU A 111 -13.06 12.14 -6.30
N SER A 112 -13.58 13.33 -6.04
CA SER A 112 -13.95 14.27 -7.11
C SER A 112 -12.71 14.96 -7.63
N LEU A 113 -12.52 14.91 -8.94
CA LEU A 113 -11.32 15.40 -9.62
C LEU A 113 -11.64 16.64 -10.46
N GLN A 114 -10.73 17.61 -10.44
CA GLN A 114 -10.79 18.81 -11.24
C GLN A 114 -10.67 18.43 -12.72
N ASN A 115 -11.67 18.82 -13.52
CA ASN A 115 -11.79 18.46 -14.94
C ASN A 115 -11.92 16.97 -15.21
N GLY A 116 -12.11 16.15 -14.18
CA GLY A 116 -12.36 14.74 -14.37
C GLY A 116 -11.21 13.95 -14.99
N GLU A 117 -9.96 14.30 -14.71
CA GLU A 117 -8.84 13.42 -15.01
C GLU A 117 -7.92 13.29 -13.78
N PRO A 118 -7.44 12.09 -13.44
CA PRO A 118 -6.44 11.94 -12.41
C PRO A 118 -5.14 12.60 -12.86
N GLU A 119 -4.51 13.37 -11.97
CA GLU A 119 -3.23 14.03 -12.20
C GLU A 119 -2.19 13.55 -11.18
N GLY A 120 -0.91 13.81 -11.47
CA GLY A 120 0.18 13.44 -10.56
C GLY A 120 0.20 11.94 -10.24
N LEU A 121 0.34 11.59 -8.97
CA LEU A 121 0.34 10.18 -8.51
C LEU A 121 -1.00 9.47 -8.73
N LEU A 122 -2.12 10.19 -8.79
CA LEU A 122 -3.43 9.55 -9.00
C LEU A 122 -3.53 8.90 -10.39
N ARG A 123 -2.69 9.31 -11.34
CA ARG A 123 -2.59 8.65 -12.66
C ARG A 123 -2.24 7.17 -12.56
N ILE A 124 -1.61 6.72 -11.47
CA ILE A 124 -1.23 5.32 -11.26
C ILE A 124 -2.43 4.37 -11.35
N TYR A 125 -3.64 4.83 -11.02
CA TYR A 125 -4.88 4.05 -11.09
C TYR A 125 -5.26 3.65 -12.51
N GLY A 126 -4.60 4.20 -13.51
CA GLY A 126 -4.77 3.80 -14.89
C GLY A 126 -5.53 4.81 -15.72
N ASP A 127 -5.74 4.43 -16.98
CA ASP A 127 -6.51 5.19 -17.95
C ASP A 127 -7.98 4.74 -17.89
N PRO A 128 -8.94 5.64 -17.61
CA PRO A 128 -10.38 5.33 -17.62
C PRO A 128 -10.85 4.64 -18.91
N SER A 129 -10.25 4.93 -20.06
CA SER A 129 -10.58 4.30 -21.34
C SER A 129 -10.14 2.83 -21.44
N LYS A 130 -9.33 2.37 -20.49
CA LYS A 130 -8.79 1.01 -20.40
C LYS A 130 -9.35 0.25 -19.19
N ALA A 131 -10.58 0.56 -18.79
CA ALA A 131 -11.31 -0.23 -17.80
C ALA A 131 -11.32 -1.72 -18.22
N ILE A 132 -11.22 -2.59 -17.22
CA ILE A 132 -11.16 -4.02 -17.37
C ILE A 132 -12.48 -4.64 -16.89
N ALA A 133 -12.98 -5.61 -17.65
CA ALA A 133 -14.26 -6.26 -17.37
C ALA A 133 -14.14 -7.53 -16.51
N THR A 134 -12.91 -7.98 -16.24
CA THR A 134 -12.66 -9.30 -15.63
C THR A 134 -11.63 -9.20 -14.53
N PHE A 135 -11.96 -9.79 -13.38
CA PHE A 135 -11.03 -9.99 -12.28
C PHE A 135 -10.16 -11.23 -12.52
N THR A 136 -9.37 -11.22 -13.60
CA THR A 136 -8.64 -12.38 -14.11
C THR A 136 -7.68 -12.99 -13.08
N ALA A 137 -7.06 -12.20 -12.19
CA ALA A 137 -6.21 -12.78 -11.14
C ALA A 137 -6.99 -13.72 -10.22
N ALA A 138 -8.26 -13.44 -9.91
CA ALA A 138 -9.07 -14.35 -9.10
C ALA A 138 -9.46 -15.63 -9.85
N GLU A 139 -9.55 -15.59 -11.18
CA GLU A 139 -9.81 -16.77 -12.01
C GLU A 139 -8.57 -17.65 -12.15
N LEU A 140 -7.38 -17.06 -12.11
CA LEU A 140 -6.10 -17.76 -12.21
C LEU A 140 -5.58 -18.23 -10.85
N ALA A 141 -5.86 -17.49 -9.78
CA ALA A 141 -5.34 -17.77 -8.46
C ALA A 141 -5.82 -19.13 -7.93
N PRO A 142 -4.94 -19.95 -7.34
CA PRO A 142 -5.35 -21.07 -6.51
C PRO A 142 -6.32 -20.64 -5.40
N ALA A 143 -7.21 -21.53 -4.98
CA ALA A 143 -8.23 -21.21 -3.96
C ALA A 143 -7.68 -20.84 -2.58
N ASP A 144 -6.42 -21.17 -2.29
CA ASP A 144 -5.74 -20.81 -1.04
C ASP A 144 -5.06 -19.43 -1.08
N ALA A 145 -5.15 -18.70 -2.20
CA ALA A 145 -4.62 -17.35 -2.29
C ALA A 145 -5.25 -16.42 -1.25
N THR A 146 -4.42 -15.71 -0.50
CA THR A 146 -4.87 -14.77 0.53
C THR A 146 -5.11 -13.36 -0.01
N GLY A 147 -4.64 -13.09 -1.23
CA GLY A 147 -5.02 -11.88 -1.94
C GLY A 147 -4.83 -11.97 -3.44
N ALA A 148 -5.58 -11.12 -4.14
CA ALA A 148 -5.53 -11.00 -5.59
C ALA A 148 -5.76 -9.55 -6.03
N TYR A 149 -5.11 -9.17 -7.12
CA TYR A 149 -5.20 -7.87 -7.75
C TYR A 149 -5.23 -8.01 -9.27
N THR A 150 -6.13 -7.28 -9.93
CA THR A 150 -6.11 -7.12 -11.38
C THR A 150 -6.39 -5.68 -11.70
N GLY A 151 -5.52 -5.02 -12.46
CA GLY A 151 -5.69 -3.62 -12.78
C GLY A 151 -4.69 -3.09 -13.78
N ASN A 152 -5.00 -1.93 -14.35
CA ASN A 152 -4.12 -1.26 -15.29
C ASN A 152 -3.31 -0.16 -14.60
N LEU A 153 -2.00 -0.33 -14.48
CA LEU A 153 -1.13 0.59 -13.77
C LEU A 153 -0.38 1.50 -14.75
N GLN A 154 -0.42 2.82 -14.50
CA GLN A 154 0.44 3.80 -15.18
C GLN A 154 1.64 4.15 -14.29
N LEU A 155 2.73 3.41 -14.45
CA LEU A 155 3.95 3.62 -13.65
C LEU A 155 4.77 4.82 -14.14
N ASP A 156 4.48 5.36 -15.31
CA ASP A 156 5.09 6.59 -15.82
C ASP A 156 4.75 7.81 -14.93
N ALA A 157 3.60 7.79 -14.25
CA ALA A 157 3.26 8.78 -13.22
C ALA A 157 4.33 8.90 -12.12
N LEU A 158 5.06 7.81 -11.83
CA LEU A 158 6.16 7.82 -10.86
C LEU A 158 7.38 8.59 -11.39
N LYS A 159 7.61 8.60 -12.70
CA LYS A 159 8.72 9.34 -13.32
C LYS A 159 8.54 10.84 -13.10
N ASP A 160 7.34 11.34 -13.36
CA ASP A 160 7.00 12.76 -13.24
C ASP A 160 7.19 13.24 -11.79
N VAL A 161 6.83 12.39 -10.83
CA VAL A 161 6.99 12.65 -9.40
C VAL A 161 8.46 12.69 -9.00
N VAL A 162 9.27 11.71 -9.44
CA VAL A 162 10.72 11.70 -9.17
C VAL A 162 11.41 12.92 -9.76
N VAL A 163 11.13 13.25 -11.03
CA VAL A 163 11.71 14.43 -11.70
C VAL A 163 11.35 15.70 -10.93
N THR A 164 10.10 15.85 -10.53
CA THR A 164 9.65 17.04 -9.81
C THR A 164 10.24 17.13 -8.41
N LEU A 165 10.26 16.04 -7.63
CA LEU A 165 10.90 16.03 -6.32
C LEU A 165 12.38 16.41 -6.41
N MET A 166 13.10 15.82 -7.36
CA MET A 166 14.51 16.17 -7.60
C MET A 166 14.69 17.64 -7.98
N THR A 167 13.78 18.17 -8.80
CA THR A 167 13.77 19.58 -9.21
C THR A 167 13.51 20.51 -8.02
N GLN A 168 12.69 20.11 -7.06
CA GLN A 168 12.46 20.88 -5.83
C GLN A 168 13.67 20.86 -4.90
N PHE A 169 14.30 19.71 -4.71
CA PHE A 169 15.45 19.61 -3.81
C PHE A 169 16.71 20.28 -4.38
N MET A 170 16.90 20.28 -5.70
CA MET A 170 18.16 20.66 -6.34
C MET A 170 18.02 21.73 -7.45
N GLY A 171 16.83 22.30 -7.63
CA GLY A 171 16.54 23.25 -8.71
C GLY A 171 16.67 22.62 -10.11
N PRO A 172 16.97 23.41 -11.16
CA PRO A 172 17.13 22.90 -12.53
C PRO A 172 18.18 21.79 -12.70
N VAL A 173 19.17 21.73 -11.80
CA VAL A 173 20.16 20.65 -11.79
C VAL A 173 19.51 19.31 -11.43
N GLY A 174 18.53 19.32 -10.52
CA GLY A 174 17.78 18.13 -10.14
C GLY A 174 16.98 17.53 -11.30
N GLU A 175 16.34 18.38 -12.10
CA GLU A 175 15.61 17.96 -13.31
C GLU A 175 16.56 17.26 -14.31
N ILE A 176 17.72 17.87 -14.57
CA ILE A 176 18.74 17.32 -15.46
C ILE A 176 19.24 15.97 -14.93
N LEU A 177 19.53 15.86 -13.63
CA LEU A 177 20.00 14.63 -13.02
C LEU A 177 18.93 13.53 -13.05
N ALA A 178 17.68 13.85 -12.75
CA ALA A 178 16.58 12.90 -12.79
C ALA A 178 16.36 12.37 -14.22
N ASN A 179 16.29 13.26 -15.21
CA ASN A 179 16.16 12.86 -16.61
C ASN A 179 17.38 12.08 -17.10
N ALA A 180 18.59 12.47 -16.72
CA ALA A 180 19.80 11.70 -17.02
C ALA A 180 19.73 10.29 -16.42
N LYS A 181 19.25 10.15 -15.17
CA LYS A 181 19.04 8.83 -14.54
C LYS A 181 17.96 8.01 -15.23
N LEU A 182 16.86 8.62 -15.67
CA LEU A 182 15.83 7.90 -16.42
C LEU A 182 16.34 7.43 -17.80
N GLU A 183 17.26 8.17 -18.41
CA GLU A 183 17.88 7.82 -19.68
C GLU A 183 19.13 6.92 -19.56
N GLU A 184 19.65 6.71 -18.34
CA GLU A 184 20.67 5.71 -18.09
C GLU A 184 20.12 4.31 -18.39
N THR A 185 20.99 3.46 -18.92
CA THR A 185 20.69 2.05 -19.12
C THR A 185 20.91 1.27 -17.83
N LEU A 186 20.04 0.30 -17.57
CA LEU A 186 20.26 -0.69 -16.52
C LEU A 186 21.63 -1.34 -16.77
N PRO A 187 22.54 -1.35 -15.77
CA PRO A 187 23.90 -1.84 -15.94
C PRO A 187 23.93 -3.25 -16.57
N GLY A 188 24.78 -3.43 -17.57
CA GLY A 188 24.89 -4.70 -18.29
C GLY A 188 23.82 -4.93 -19.37
N THR A 189 22.91 -3.98 -19.61
CA THR A 189 21.88 -4.08 -20.67
C THR A 189 21.84 -2.83 -21.55
N ASN A 190 21.05 -2.86 -22.62
CA ASN A 190 20.69 -1.70 -23.43
C ASN A 190 19.32 -1.09 -23.03
N LEU A 191 18.72 -1.56 -21.93
CA LEU A 191 17.40 -1.14 -21.48
C LEU A 191 17.51 0.12 -20.62
N ARG A 192 16.93 1.24 -21.08
CA ARG A 192 16.82 2.46 -20.27
C ARG A 192 15.83 2.29 -19.12
N TYR A 193 16.07 2.95 -17.99
CA TYR A 193 15.11 2.95 -16.87
C TYR A 193 13.74 3.50 -17.30
N SER A 194 13.70 4.54 -18.13
CA SER A 194 12.47 5.08 -18.71
C SER A 194 11.69 4.00 -19.47
N ALA A 195 12.36 3.29 -20.37
CA ALA A 195 11.76 2.23 -21.17
C ALA A 195 11.34 1.01 -20.32
N LEU A 196 12.06 0.69 -19.24
CA LEU A 196 11.66 -0.36 -18.30
C LEU A 196 10.34 0.01 -17.62
N ILE A 197 10.24 1.21 -17.05
CA ILE A 197 9.00 1.68 -16.41
C ILE A 197 7.84 1.68 -17.42
N ASP A 198 8.06 2.13 -18.66
CA ASP A 198 7.02 2.12 -19.69
C ASP A 198 6.55 0.71 -20.05
N THR A 199 7.48 -0.25 -20.07
CA THR A 199 7.16 -1.65 -20.37
C THR A 199 6.48 -2.35 -19.19
N LEU A 200 6.74 -1.89 -17.96
CA LEU A 200 6.07 -2.36 -16.75
C LEU A 200 4.71 -1.68 -16.54
N SER A 201 4.45 -0.52 -17.14
CA SER A 201 3.10 0.04 -17.20
C SER A 201 2.18 -0.86 -18.02
N GLY A 202 0.94 -1.02 -17.57
CA GLY A 202 -0.05 -1.83 -18.27
C GLY A 202 -0.89 -2.69 -17.34
N LYS A 203 -1.46 -3.75 -17.90
CA LYS A 203 -2.41 -4.60 -17.20
C LYS A 203 -1.68 -5.67 -16.39
N TRP A 204 -1.85 -5.59 -15.08
CA TRP A 204 -1.23 -6.45 -14.09
C TRP A 204 -2.25 -7.44 -13.54
N HIS A 205 -1.78 -8.65 -13.30
CA HIS A 205 -2.47 -9.69 -12.56
C HIS A 205 -1.53 -10.20 -11.48
N ILE A 206 -1.91 -10.02 -10.23
CA ILE A 206 -1.14 -10.48 -9.09
C ILE A 206 -2.03 -11.32 -8.22
N PHE A 207 -1.51 -12.41 -7.70
CA PHE A 207 -2.08 -13.06 -6.54
C PHE A 207 -0.97 -13.56 -5.64
N TRP A 208 -1.26 -13.59 -4.35
CA TRP A 208 -0.32 -14.03 -3.33
C TRP A 208 -1.01 -14.90 -2.30
N GLN A 209 -0.22 -15.75 -1.67
CA GLN A 209 -0.57 -16.47 -0.47
C GLN A 209 0.39 -16.03 0.61
N GLU A 210 -0.14 -15.66 1.76
CA GLU A 210 0.64 -15.42 2.97
C GLU A 210 0.20 -16.44 4.03
N GLU A 211 1.16 -17.23 4.49
CA GLU A 211 1.00 -18.12 5.64
C GLU A 211 1.96 -17.69 6.73
N MET A 212 1.50 -17.66 7.98
CA MET A 212 2.35 -17.41 9.13
C MET A 212 2.47 -18.70 9.94
N ASP A 213 3.70 -19.12 10.21
CA ASP A 213 3.96 -20.28 11.05
C ASP A 213 3.86 -19.97 12.55
N ASP A 214 3.95 -21.02 13.35
CA ASP A 214 3.92 -20.98 14.82
C ASP A 214 5.09 -20.18 15.45
N THR A 215 6.08 -19.77 14.66
CA THR A 215 7.25 -18.96 15.06
C THR A 215 7.21 -17.53 14.54
N PHE A 216 6.06 -17.07 14.01
CA PHE A 216 5.87 -15.78 13.35
C PHE A 216 6.70 -15.57 12.08
N ASN A 217 7.24 -16.64 11.48
CA ASN A 217 7.81 -16.52 10.16
C ASN A 217 6.68 -16.53 9.13
N SER A 218 6.64 -15.50 8.30
CA SER A 218 5.72 -15.41 7.18
C SER A 218 6.35 -16.06 5.94
N THR A 219 5.63 -16.99 5.34
CA THR A 219 5.92 -17.53 4.01
C THR A 219 4.97 -16.92 3.00
N ILE A 220 5.52 -16.24 1.99
CA ILE A 220 4.75 -15.54 0.97
C ILE A 220 4.98 -16.15 -0.40
N LYS A 221 3.95 -16.75 -0.99
CA LYS A 221 3.96 -17.12 -2.40
C LYS A 221 3.40 -15.97 -3.22
N VAL A 222 4.06 -15.63 -4.31
CA VAL A 222 3.66 -14.55 -5.22
C VAL A 222 3.71 -15.05 -6.66
N TRP A 223 2.68 -14.70 -7.41
CA TRP A 223 2.61 -14.81 -8.86
C TRP A 223 2.17 -13.47 -9.44
N LEU A 224 2.92 -12.95 -10.40
CA LEU A 224 2.70 -11.67 -11.08
C LEU A 224 2.76 -11.91 -12.59
N ARG A 225 1.77 -11.43 -13.34
CA ARG A 225 1.80 -11.32 -14.79
C ARG A 225 1.52 -9.90 -15.24
N ILE A 226 2.34 -9.43 -16.17
CA ILE A 226 2.21 -8.14 -16.84
C ILE A 226 1.93 -8.41 -18.31
N GLU A 227 0.77 -7.98 -18.82
CA GLU A 227 0.43 -8.08 -20.25
C GLU A 227 1.20 -7.04 -21.07
N GLY A 228 1.61 -7.39 -22.29
CA GLY A 228 2.36 -6.51 -23.20
C GLY A 228 3.87 -6.45 -22.95
N ALA A 229 4.38 -7.31 -22.08
CA ALA A 229 5.73 -7.19 -21.52
C ALA A 229 6.69 -8.34 -21.90
N ALA A 230 6.33 -9.28 -22.79
CA ALA A 230 7.19 -10.43 -23.10
C ALA A 230 8.58 -10.01 -23.62
N THR A 231 8.65 -8.87 -24.32
CA THR A 231 9.93 -8.33 -24.82
C THR A 231 10.93 -7.97 -23.72
N LEU A 232 10.52 -7.89 -22.44
CA LEU A 232 11.44 -7.69 -21.32
C LEU A 232 12.46 -8.81 -21.21
N ALA A 233 12.10 -10.07 -21.46
CA ALA A 233 13.04 -11.19 -21.35
C ALA A 233 14.23 -11.03 -22.31
N ASP A 234 13.98 -10.63 -23.55
CA ASP A 234 15.03 -10.38 -24.55
C ASP A 234 15.91 -9.18 -24.16
N ARG A 235 15.31 -8.12 -23.61
CA ARG A 235 16.05 -6.92 -23.17
C ARG A 235 16.88 -7.18 -21.92
N LEU A 236 16.46 -8.11 -21.06
CA LEU A 236 17.18 -8.53 -19.85
C LEU A 236 18.19 -9.65 -20.13
N LYS A 237 18.14 -10.29 -21.29
CA LYS A 237 19.05 -11.40 -21.67
C LYS A 237 20.54 -11.09 -21.46
N PRO A 238 21.09 -9.90 -21.79
CA PRO A 238 22.49 -9.60 -21.54
C PRO A 238 22.88 -9.67 -20.05
N LEU A 239 21.98 -9.22 -19.17
CA LEU A 239 22.16 -9.33 -17.72
C LEU A 239 22.11 -10.79 -17.29
N ALA A 240 21.15 -11.54 -17.82
CA ALA A 240 21.01 -12.96 -17.54
C ALA A 240 22.25 -13.78 -17.94
N ASP A 241 22.77 -13.54 -19.15
CA ASP A 241 23.97 -14.21 -19.67
C ASP A 241 25.20 -13.87 -18.78
N ALA A 242 25.32 -12.61 -18.34
CA ALA A 242 26.39 -12.18 -17.41
C ALA A 242 26.28 -12.85 -16.03
N MET A 243 25.06 -13.10 -15.56
CA MET A 243 24.76 -13.80 -14.31
C MET A 243 24.71 -15.32 -14.46
N GLN A 244 24.97 -15.84 -15.67
CA GLN A 244 24.95 -17.26 -16.02
C GLN A 244 23.58 -17.95 -15.83
N PHE A 245 22.49 -17.19 -15.95
CA PHE A 245 21.14 -17.77 -15.98
C PHE A 245 20.88 -18.47 -17.30
N VAL A 246 20.20 -19.62 -17.24
CA VAL A 246 19.86 -20.42 -18.41
C VAL A 246 18.42 -20.13 -18.80
N TYR A 247 18.26 -19.63 -20.03
CA TYR A 247 16.95 -19.36 -20.62
C TYR A 247 16.55 -20.56 -21.46
N HIS A 248 15.44 -21.19 -21.10
CA HIS A 248 14.85 -22.31 -21.82
C HIS A 248 13.79 -21.79 -22.79
N GLN A 249 14.02 -22.01 -24.08
CA GLN A 249 13.01 -21.72 -25.09
C GLN A 249 11.88 -22.74 -24.99
N THR A 250 10.65 -22.25 -24.97
CA THR A 250 9.43 -23.05 -25.01
C THR A 250 8.72 -22.81 -26.35
N GLU A 251 7.61 -23.52 -26.60
CA GLU A 251 6.83 -23.32 -27.83
C GLU A 251 6.27 -21.89 -27.95
N ASN A 252 5.94 -21.25 -26.83
CA ASN A 252 5.23 -19.98 -26.79
C ASN A 252 6.00 -18.82 -26.14
N GLY A 253 7.27 -19.02 -25.74
CA GLY A 253 8.08 -17.98 -25.11
C GLY A 253 9.31 -18.54 -24.40
N VAL A 254 9.72 -17.91 -23.30
CA VAL A 254 10.96 -18.22 -22.59
C VAL A 254 10.69 -18.48 -21.12
N GLN A 255 11.35 -19.49 -20.55
CA GLN A 255 11.36 -19.75 -19.11
C GLN A 255 12.78 -19.68 -18.57
N ALA A 256 12.95 -19.18 -17.34
CA ALA A 256 14.24 -19.18 -16.64
C ALA A 256 14.05 -19.37 -15.14
N ASP A 257 15.00 -20.10 -14.53
CA ASP A 257 15.16 -20.17 -13.08
C ASP A 257 16.19 -19.13 -12.65
N LEU A 258 15.70 -18.13 -11.92
CA LEU A 258 16.45 -16.99 -11.38
C LEU A 258 16.63 -17.12 -9.86
N SER A 259 16.41 -18.30 -9.26
CA SER A 259 16.35 -18.48 -7.81
C SER A 259 17.66 -18.12 -7.10
N SER A 260 18.80 -18.08 -7.80
CA SER A 260 20.06 -17.60 -7.21
C SER A 260 20.04 -16.09 -6.88
N LEU A 261 19.11 -15.31 -7.47
CA LEU A 261 18.86 -13.91 -7.11
C LEU A 261 18.14 -13.75 -5.77
N LEU A 262 17.43 -14.79 -5.34
CA LEU A 262 16.62 -14.80 -4.13
C LEU A 262 17.00 -16.01 -3.26
N PRO A 263 18.18 -15.99 -2.60
CA PRO A 263 18.68 -17.11 -1.81
C PRO A 263 17.96 -17.22 -0.45
N LEU A 264 16.63 -17.24 -0.48
CA LEU A 264 15.76 -17.41 0.69
C LEU A 264 15.33 -18.88 0.78
N PRO A 265 15.54 -19.56 1.93
CA PRO A 265 15.13 -20.94 2.09
C PRO A 265 13.63 -21.13 1.81
N GLY A 266 13.29 -22.08 0.93
CA GLY A 266 11.91 -22.38 0.56
C GLY A 266 11.33 -21.51 -0.57
N TYR A 267 12.09 -20.52 -1.07
CA TYR A 267 11.66 -19.68 -2.18
C TYR A 267 12.51 -19.94 -3.42
N GLY A 268 11.87 -19.87 -4.59
CA GLY A 268 12.54 -19.65 -5.86
C GLY A 268 12.23 -18.26 -6.42
N LEU A 269 12.82 -17.97 -7.57
CA LEU A 269 12.39 -16.88 -8.43
C LEU A 269 12.42 -17.39 -9.86
N TYR A 270 11.26 -17.43 -10.49
CA TYR A 270 11.09 -17.97 -11.84
C TYR A 270 10.53 -16.88 -12.73
N MET A 271 10.95 -16.93 -13.98
CA MET A 271 10.49 -16.02 -15.03
C MET A 271 9.91 -16.85 -16.17
N GLU A 272 8.79 -16.39 -16.71
CA GLU A 272 8.18 -16.91 -17.92
C GLU A 272 7.71 -15.78 -18.83
N THR A 273 7.82 -15.96 -20.14
CA THR A 273 7.13 -15.13 -21.12
C THR A 273 6.20 -15.97 -21.98
N SER A 274 5.12 -15.35 -22.44
CA SER A 274 4.24 -15.90 -23.47
C SER A 274 4.04 -14.87 -24.58
N ASN A 275 4.01 -15.33 -25.82
CA ASN A 275 3.68 -14.51 -26.99
C ASN A 275 2.16 -14.44 -27.24
N GLU A 276 1.39 -15.37 -26.66
CA GLU A 276 -0.06 -15.48 -26.84
C GLU A 276 -0.74 -15.88 -25.51
N PRO A 277 -1.28 -14.91 -24.73
CA PRO A 277 -1.13 -13.47 -24.90
C PRO A 277 0.30 -12.99 -24.58
N ASP A 278 0.74 -11.92 -25.25
CA ASP A 278 1.99 -11.21 -24.94
C ASP A 278 2.04 -10.87 -23.46
N SER A 279 2.94 -11.52 -22.72
CA SER A 279 3.05 -11.35 -21.28
C SER A 279 4.41 -11.74 -20.72
N PHE A 280 4.72 -11.11 -19.59
CA PHE A 280 5.86 -11.42 -18.74
C PHE A 280 5.35 -11.80 -17.35
N THR A 281 5.79 -12.95 -16.85
CA THR A 281 5.33 -13.55 -15.61
C THR A 281 6.52 -13.79 -14.68
N LEU A 282 6.37 -13.43 -13.41
CA LEU A 282 7.30 -13.73 -12.33
C LEU A 282 6.57 -14.47 -11.22
N TYR A 283 7.20 -15.51 -10.69
CA TYR A 283 6.63 -16.26 -9.58
C TYR A 283 7.71 -16.85 -8.68
N THR A 284 7.35 -17.14 -7.43
CA THR A 284 8.28 -17.60 -6.40
C THR A 284 8.25 -19.11 -6.17
N HIS A 285 7.21 -19.79 -6.67
CA HIS A 285 6.95 -21.21 -6.43
C HIS A 285 6.44 -21.86 -7.71
N ALA A 286 7.17 -22.84 -8.25
CA ALA A 286 6.85 -23.44 -9.54
C ALA A 286 5.59 -24.32 -9.54
N ASP A 287 5.14 -24.76 -8.37
CA ASP A 287 3.95 -25.57 -8.16
C ASP A 287 2.71 -24.75 -7.75
N TRP A 288 2.86 -23.42 -7.58
CA TRP A 288 1.80 -22.52 -7.13
C TRP A 288 1.54 -21.40 -8.16
N GLY A 289 0.42 -21.49 -8.87
CA GLY A 289 0.06 -20.61 -9.98
C GLY A 289 -1.17 -21.07 -10.75
N PRO A 290 -1.37 -20.57 -11.99
CA PRO A 290 -2.55 -20.89 -12.82
C PRO A 290 -2.72 -22.38 -13.15
N ASP A 291 -1.63 -23.13 -13.16
CA ASP A 291 -1.61 -24.56 -13.47
C ASP A 291 -1.69 -25.45 -12.21
N SER A 292 -1.77 -24.86 -11.02
CA SER A 292 -1.90 -25.63 -9.78
C SER A 292 -3.19 -26.46 -9.77
N PRO A 293 -3.15 -27.70 -9.24
CA PRO A 293 -4.34 -28.52 -9.12
C PRO A 293 -5.32 -27.92 -8.11
N GLY A 294 -6.61 -28.22 -8.29
CA GLY A 294 -7.66 -27.82 -7.35
C GLY A 294 -8.48 -26.60 -7.82
N PRO A 295 -9.41 -26.12 -6.97
CA PRO A 295 -10.29 -25.02 -7.31
C PRO A 295 -9.54 -23.70 -7.42
N ARG A 296 -10.18 -22.73 -8.08
CA ARG A 296 -9.67 -21.35 -8.19
C ARG A 296 -10.27 -20.45 -7.13
N LEU A 297 -9.62 -19.32 -6.85
CA LEU A 297 -10.12 -18.33 -5.88
C LEU A 297 -11.54 -17.86 -6.26
N SER A 298 -11.80 -17.62 -7.54
CA SER A 298 -13.11 -17.24 -8.08
C SER A 298 -14.21 -18.28 -7.81
N GLU A 299 -13.84 -19.53 -7.54
CA GLU A 299 -14.74 -20.63 -7.22
C GLU A 299 -14.99 -20.76 -5.72
N THR A 300 -14.32 -20.01 -4.85
CA THR A 300 -14.57 -20.07 -3.40
C THR A 300 -15.90 -19.39 -3.05
N ASP A 301 -16.57 -19.89 -2.01
CA ASP A 301 -17.87 -19.33 -1.58
C ASP A 301 -17.71 -17.90 -1.06
N ASP A 302 -16.62 -17.61 -0.33
CA ASP A 302 -16.32 -16.26 0.17
C ASP A 302 -16.12 -15.26 -0.97
N PHE A 303 -15.35 -15.64 -2.01
CA PHE A 303 -15.19 -14.78 -3.18
C PHE A 303 -16.53 -14.56 -3.89
N ARG A 304 -17.27 -15.64 -4.23
CA ARG A 304 -18.54 -15.54 -4.97
C ARG A 304 -19.58 -14.69 -4.22
N ARG A 305 -19.63 -14.84 -2.89
CA ARG A 305 -20.51 -14.07 -2.02
C ARG A 305 -20.25 -12.56 -2.07
N LEU A 306 -19.00 -12.13 -2.21
CA LEU A 306 -18.64 -10.71 -2.29
C LEU A 306 -18.65 -10.19 -3.74
N ALA A 307 -18.15 -10.99 -4.68
CA ALA A 307 -17.98 -10.61 -6.09
C ALA A 307 -19.30 -10.28 -6.80
N GLN A 308 -20.44 -10.85 -6.34
CA GLN A 308 -21.76 -10.54 -6.90
C GLN A 308 -22.16 -9.06 -6.81
N TYR A 309 -21.49 -8.27 -5.96
CA TYR A 309 -21.75 -6.84 -5.81
C TYR A 309 -20.78 -5.96 -6.62
N LEU A 310 -19.74 -6.54 -7.21
CA LEU A 310 -18.78 -5.77 -7.99
C LEU A 310 -19.43 -5.17 -9.25
N PRO A 311 -18.98 -3.98 -9.67
CA PRO A 311 -19.33 -3.45 -10.99
C PRO A 311 -18.80 -4.36 -12.09
N THR A 312 -19.42 -4.28 -13.28
CA THR A 312 -19.05 -5.10 -14.44
C THR A 312 -17.70 -4.72 -15.03
N GLU A 313 -17.29 -3.46 -14.88
CA GLU A 313 -16.01 -2.94 -15.34
C GLU A 313 -15.40 -2.05 -14.25
N ALA A 314 -14.08 -2.11 -14.11
CA ALA A 314 -13.32 -1.30 -13.16
C ALA A 314 -11.95 -0.98 -13.74
N LEU A 315 -11.25 0.02 -13.19
CA LEU A 315 -9.84 0.27 -13.44
C LEU A 315 -8.96 -0.80 -12.76
N ASN A 316 -9.37 -1.21 -11.57
CA ASN A 316 -8.76 -2.30 -10.83
C ASN A 316 -9.77 -3.03 -9.95
N PHE A 317 -9.46 -4.29 -9.68
CA PHE A 317 -10.11 -5.16 -8.72
C PHE A 317 -9.08 -5.64 -7.70
N THR A 318 -9.49 -5.76 -6.44
CA THR A 318 -8.68 -6.31 -5.35
C THR A 318 -9.53 -7.23 -4.48
N TYR A 319 -8.91 -8.29 -3.95
CA TYR A 319 -9.50 -9.21 -2.99
C TYR A 319 -8.48 -9.51 -1.90
N THR A 320 -8.96 -9.67 -0.67
CA THR A 320 -8.22 -10.22 0.46
C THR A 320 -9.05 -11.29 1.15
N SER A 321 -8.43 -12.42 1.50
CA SER A 321 -9.09 -13.51 2.23
C SER A 321 -9.30 -13.17 3.69
N ALA A 322 -9.95 -14.09 4.42
CA ALA A 322 -9.93 -14.04 5.86
C ALA A 322 -8.51 -14.27 6.40
N PHE A 323 -8.19 -13.66 7.53
CA PHE A 323 -7.00 -13.94 8.33
C PHE A 323 -7.39 -14.75 9.56
N ASP A 324 -6.70 -15.87 9.81
CA ASP A 324 -6.98 -16.70 10.97
C ASP A 324 -6.26 -16.18 12.22
N ILE A 325 -7.03 -15.53 13.10
CA ILE A 325 -6.57 -15.04 14.41
C ILE A 325 -6.07 -16.20 15.29
N HIS A 326 -6.58 -17.43 15.12
CA HIS A 326 -6.18 -18.54 15.97
C HIS A 326 -4.73 -18.92 15.73
N SER A 327 -4.25 -18.89 14.48
CA SER A 327 -2.84 -19.09 14.15
C SER A 327 -1.96 -18.04 14.82
N LEU A 328 -2.39 -16.76 14.80
CA LEU A 328 -1.69 -15.69 15.52
C LEU A 328 -1.65 -15.94 17.04
N LEU A 329 -2.78 -16.30 17.64
CA LEU A 329 -2.86 -16.58 19.08
C LEU A 329 -2.07 -17.83 19.48
N GLN A 330 -1.99 -18.83 18.61
CA GLN A 330 -1.16 -20.02 18.78
C GLN A 330 0.32 -19.66 18.74
N ALA A 331 0.76 -18.85 17.78
CA ALA A 331 2.13 -18.34 17.72
C ALA A 331 2.47 -17.53 18.99
N ILE A 332 1.56 -16.66 19.47
CA ILE A 332 1.75 -15.94 20.74
C ILE A 332 1.88 -16.92 21.92
N ARG A 333 1.03 -17.96 21.98
CA ARG A 333 1.08 -18.96 23.05
C ARG A 333 2.44 -19.66 23.12
N LEU A 334 3.02 -19.99 21.97
CA LEU A 334 4.26 -20.75 21.88
C LEU A 334 5.49 -19.89 22.19
N ASN A 335 5.50 -18.63 21.73
CA ASN A 335 6.65 -17.75 21.87
C ASN A 335 6.59 -16.83 23.10
N SER A 336 5.41 -16.64 23.69
CA SER A 336 5.19 -15.84 24.90
C SER A 336 4.28 -16.58 25.90
N PRO A 337 4.77 -17.67 26.53
CA PRO A 337 3.97 -18.49 27.45
C PRO A 337 3.36 -17.71 28.63
N GLU A 338 4.02 -16.63 29.05
CA GLU A 338 3.57 -15.69 30.08
C GLU A 338 2.26 -14.98 29.72
N LEU A 339 1.95 -14.85 28.42
CA LEU A 339 0.69 -14.31 27.93
C LEU A 339 -0.44 -15.35 27.90
N GLY A 340 -0.12 -16.64 28.14
CA GLY A 340 -1.05 -17.76 28.13
C GLY A 340 -2.37 -17.51 28.89
N PRO A 341 -2.34 -17.00 30.13
CA PRO A 341 -3.55 -16.69 30.89
C PRO A 341 -4.43 -15.59 30.27
N TYR A 342 -3.85 -14.70 29.47
CA TYR A 342 -4.52 -13.57 28.85
C TYR A 342 -5.04 -13.89 27.43
N LEU A 343 -4.58 -14.98 26.81
CA LEU A 343 -4.99 -15.34 25.43
C LEU A 343 -6.51 -15.35 25.22
N PRO A 344 -7.37 -15.89 26.12
CA PRO A 344 -8.82 -15.84 25.92
C PRO A 344 -9.39 -14.42 25.95
N ALA A 345 -8.78 -13.52 26.74
CA ALA A 345 -9.16 -12.12 26.76
C ALA A 345 -8.67 -11.40 25.48
N MET A 346 -7.45 -11.70 25.03
CA MET A 346 -6.88 -11.18 23.79
C MET A 346 -7.70 -11.59 22.58
N GLU A 347 -8.08 -12.87 22.45
CA GLU A 347 -8.97 -13.40 21.41
C GLU A 347 -10.27 -12.60 21.35
N LYS A 348 -10.96 -12.47 22.49
CA LYS A 348 -12.20 -11.72 22.59
C LYS A 348 -12.03 -10.23 22.24
N THR A 349 -10.90 -9.64 22.60
CA THR A 349 -10.58 -8.24 22.26
C THR A 349 -10.30 -8.11 20.76
N LEU A 350 -9.51 -9.00 20.17
CA LEU A 350 -9.21 -8.99 18.74
C LEU A 350 -10.49 -9.20 17.92
N ASP A 351 -11.32 -10.17 18.28
CA ASP A 351 -12.62 -10.39 17.65
C ASP A 351 -13.53 -9.16 17.73
N LEU A 352 -13.57 -8.50 18.89
CA LEU A 352 -14.43 -7.33 19.11
C LEU A 352 -13.98 -6.11 18.31
N PHE A 353 -12.67 -5.87 18.22
CA PHE A 353 -12.13 -4.63 17.62
C PHE A 353 -11.73 -4.81 16.15
N ILE A 354 -11.09 -5.92 15.79
CA ILE A 354 -10.54 -6.13 14.45
C ILE A 354 -11.09 -7.37 13.73
N GLY A 355 -11.88 -8.21 14.39
CA GLY A 355 -12.40 -9.46 13.80
C GLY A 355 -13.12 -9.26 12.47
N ASP A 356 -13.91 -8.19 12.33
CA ASP A 356 -14.58 -7.85 11.07
C ASP A 356 -13.61 -7.36 9.97
N PHE A 357 -12.46 -6.80 10.33
CA PHE A 357 -11.39 -6.37 9.39
C PHE A 357 -10.56 -7.54 8.88
N LEU A 358 -10.59 -8.65 9.61
CA LEU A 358 -9.88 -9.87 9.28
C LEU A 358 -10.76 -10.86 8.48
N LYS A 359 -11.99 -10.48 8.16
CA LYS A 359 -12.85 -11.23 7.24
C LYS A 359 -12.54 -10.85 5.78
N PRO A 360 -12.97 -11.67 4.80
CA PRO A 360 -12.70 -11.38 3.41
C PRO A 360 -13.27 -10.03 2.98
N ALA A 361 -12.54 -9.35 2.09
CA ALA A 361 -12.94 -8.08 1.52
C ALA A 361 -12.66 -8.08 0.01
N ILE A 362 -13.51 -7.40 -0.74
CA ILE A 362 -13.32 -7.20 -2.19
C ILE A 362 -13.55 -5.74 -2.53
N SER A 363 -12.80 -5.23 -3.50
CA SER A 363 -13.00 -3.88 -4.01
C SER A 363 -12.81 -3.76 -5.50
N ALA A 364 -13.50 -2.78 -6.08
CA ALA A 364 -13.30 -2.31 -7.44
C ALA A 364 -13.14 -0.79 -7.42
N THR A 365 -12.19 -0.26 -8.18
CA THR A 365 -12.07 1.18 -8.40
C THR A 365 -12.53 1.51 -9.81
N CYS A 366 -13.46 2.44 -9.97
CA CYS A 366 -14.11 2.80 -11.22
C CYS A 366 -14.02 4.31 -11.48
N TYR A 367 -14.26 4.68 -12.73
CA TYR A 367 -14.38 6.07 -13.13
C TYR A 367 -15.84 6.39 -13.50
N GLU A 368 -16.46 7.33 -12.81
CA GLU A 368 -17.83 7.77 -13.12
C GLU A 368 -17.88 9.30 -13.12
N LYS A 369 -18.16 9.90 -14.29
CA LYS A 369 -18.42 11.34 -14.44
C LYS A 369 -17.48 12.22 -13.60
N ASP A 370 -16.19 12.16 -13.89
CA ASP A 370 -15.16 13.00 -13.25
C ASP A 370 -14.83 12.62 -11.78
N VAL A 371 -15.37 11.50 -11.29
CA VAL A 371 -15.14 10.96 -9.95
C VAL A 371 -14.46 9.60 -10.02
N LEU A 372 -13.36 9.44 -9.29
CA LEU A 372 -12.75 8.14 -9.04
C LEU A 372 -13.41 7.50 -7.83
N ILE A 373 -14.07 6.35 -8.01
CA ILE A 373 -14.89 5.72 -6.97
C ILE A 373 -14.38 4.32 -6.67
N THR A 374 -14.08 4.04 -5.40
CA THR A 374 -13.80 2.70 -4.93
C THR A 374 -15.05 2.12 -4.26
N HIS A 375 -15.59 1.06 -4.87
CA HIS A 375 -16.61 0.19 -4.31
C HIS A 375 -15.90 -0.88 -3.49
N ASN A 376 -16.07 -0.87 -2.17
CA ASN A 376 -15.56 -1.91 -1.27
C ASN A 376 -16.72 -2.66 -0.62
N TYR A 377 -16.61 -3.99 -0.54
CA TYR A 377 -17.54 -4.86 0.15
C TYR A 377 -16.78 -5.71 1.14
N ALA A 378 -17.09 -5.53 2.42
CA ALA A 378 -16.40 -6.20 3.53
C ALA A 378 -17.35 -6.38 4.71
N ALA A 379 -16.94 -7.16 5.71
CA ALA A 379 -17.72 -7.32 6.94
C ALA A 379 -17.67 -6.09 7.86
N TYR A 380 -16.70 -5.20 7.67
CA TYR A 380 -16.58 -3.96 8.44
C TYR A 380 -17.20 -2.77 7.69
N SER A 381 -17.67 -1.80 8.47
CA SER A 381 -18.11 -0.48 7.99
C SER A 381 -16.99 0.57 8.08
N ILE A 382 -17.03 1.59 7.23
CA ILE A 382 -16.18 2.78 7.39
C ILE A 382 -16.37 3.41 8.78
N LYS A 383 -17.60 3.37 9.32
CA LYS A 383 -17.87 3.85 10.69
C LYS A 383 -17.02 3.11 11.73
N GLN A 384 -16.99 1.78 11.68
CA GLN A 384 -16.12 0.98 12.56
C GLN A 384 -14.65 1.36 12.35
N ALA A 385 -14.19 1.49 11.10
CA ALA A 385 -12.82 1.86 10.78
C ALA A 385 -12.44 3.24 11.37
N THR A 386 -13.29 4.25 11.20
CA THR A 386 -13.07 5.59 11.76
C THR A 386 -13.11 5.59 13.29
N MET A 387 -13.93 4.73 13.92
CA MET A 387 -13.95 4.58 15.38
C MET A 387 -12.70 3.87 15.92
N LEU A 388 -12.10 2.99 15.12
CA LEU A 388 -10.86 2.31 15.47
C LEU A 388 -9.63 3.18 15.31
N LEU A 389 -9.58 4.15 14.39
CA LEU A 389 -8.40 5.01 14.23
C LEU A 389 -7.99 5.70 15.56
N PRO A 390 -8.90 6.35 16.33
CA PRO A 390 -8.58 6.86 17.66
C PRO A 390 -8.27 5.75 18.67
N ALA A 391 -8.93 4.59 18.59
CA ALA A 391 -8.70 3.48 19.52
C ALA A 391 -7.37 2.76 19.27
N ALA A 392 -6.88 2.73 18.03
CA ALA A 392 -5.55 2.25 17.64
C ALA A 392 -4.48 3.27 17.98
N PHE A 393 -4.77 4.58 17.87
CA PHE A 393 -3.88 5.63 18.39
C PHE A 393 -3.80 5.61 19.93
N LEU A 394 -4.93 5.50 20.65
CA LEU A 394 -4.98 5.43 22.11
C LEU A 394 -4.52 4.06 22.65
N GLY A 395 -4.82 2.99 21.94
CA GLY A 395 -4.41 1.61 22.22
C GLY A 395 -2.93 1.36 21.91
N GLY A 396 -2.42 1.93 20.81
CA GLY A 396 -1.01 1.93 20.44
C GLY A 396 -0.17 2.79 21.38
N LEU A 397 -0.68 3.93 21.85
CA LEU A 397 -0.04 4.73 22.89
C LEU A 397 -0.07 4.06 24.27
N THR A 398 -1.09 3.26 24.59
CA THR A 398 -1.15 2.50 25.85
C THR A 398 -0.31 1.23 25.81
N ALA A 399 -0.18 0.56 24.66
CA ALA A 399 0.77 -0.53 24.45
C ALA A 399 2.22 -0.03 24.48
N ALA A 400 2.52 1.12 23.86
CA ALA A 400 3.84 1.75 23.93
C ALA A 400 4.18 2.29 25.33
N ALA A 401 3.17 2.70 26.13
CA ALA A 401 3.36 3.09 27.53
C ALA A 401 3.47 1.89 28.50
N ALA A 402 3.13 0.67 28.06
CA ALA A 402 3.33 -0.56 28.84
C ALA A 402 4.75 -1.12 28.72
N ILE A 403 5.49 -0.78 27.66
CA ILE A 403 6.88 -1.22 27.43
C ILE A 403 7.83 -0.72 28.54
N PRO A 404 7.80 0.56 28.98
CA PRO A 404 8.62 1.03 30.10
C PRO A 404 8.20 0.42 31.46
N MET A 405 6.95 -0.02 31.59
CA MET A 405 6.45 -0.64 32.83
C MET A 405 7.00 -2.07 32.98
N LEU A 406 7.20 -2.79 31.87
CA LEU A 406 7.90 -4.09 31.82
C LEU A 406 9.41 -3.96 32.08
N GLU A 407 10.09 -2.95 31.52
CA GLU A 407 11.52 -2.70 31.78
C GLU A 407 11.80 -2.28 33.23
N SER A 408 10.85 -1.62 33.89
CA SER A 408 11.01 -1.23 35.30
C SER A 408 10.99 -2.41 36.28
N MET A 409 10.47 -3.58 35.87
CA MET A 409 10.41 -4.79 36.69
C MET A 409 11.70 -5.63 36.66
N ASP A 410 12.59 -5.43 35.68
CA ASP A 410 13.91 -6.08 35.60
C ASP A 410 14.98 -5.43 36.50
N SER A 411 14.67 -4.27 37.08
CA SER A 411 15.60 -3.56 37.99
C SER A 411 15.61 -4.09 39.44
N VAL A 412 14.84 -5.13 39.76
CA VAL A 412 14.64 -5.64 41.14
C VAL A 412 15.22 -7.05 41.39
N LEU A 413 15.87 -7.68 40.42
CA LEU A 413 16.55 -8.97 40.64
C LEU A 413 18.09 -8.83 40.66
N PRO A 414 18.78 -9.34 41.71
CA PRO A 414 20.20 -9.09 41.92
C PRO A 414 21.06 -9.87 40.92
N LYS A 415 22.03 -9.18 40.29
CA LYS A 415 23.12 -9.81 39.53
C LYS A 415 23.95 -10.70 40.46
N ALA A 416 23.91 -12.01 40.23
CA ALA A 416 24.80 -12.97 40.88
C ALA A 416 25.76 -13.59 39.84
N THR A 417 26.97 -13.01 39.81
CA THR A 417 28.29 -13.67 39.74
C THR A 417 28.54 -14.88 38.84
N GLY A 418 29.55 -14.75 37.97
CA GLY A 418 30.63 -15.74 37.88
C GLY A 418 30.94 -16.28 36.49
N VAL A 419 31.84 -15.62 35.74
CA VAL A 419 32.82 -16.30 34.87
C VAL A 419 34.13 -15.53 34.99
N GLU A 420 35.16 -16.24 35.47
CA GLU A 420 36.53 -15.79 35.66
C GLU A 420 37.20 -15.38 34.33
N GLU A 421 37.95 -14.29 34.43
CA GLU A 421 38.90 -13.80 33.43
C GLU A 421 40.10 -14.74 33.30
N THR A 422 40.46 -15.11 32.07
CA THR A 422 41.84 -15.49 31.73
C THR A 422 42.46 -14.38 30.90
N PRO A 423 43.57 -13.74 31.31
CA PRO A 423 44.26 -12.76 30.48
C PRO A 423 45.24 -13.46 29.52
N THR A 424 45.11 -13.15 28.23
CA THR A 424 46.15 -13.37 27.22
C THR A 424 47.13 -12.20 27.23
N ASP A 425 48.34 -12.43 27.72
CA ASP A 425 49.50 -11.57 27.47
C ASP A 425 50.48 -12.34 26.58
N ALA A 426 50.79 -11.77 25.41
CA ALA A 426 52.12 -11.78 24.78
C ALA A 426 52.06 -11.14 23.38
N ASP A 427 52.04 -9.82 23.31
CA ASP A 427 52.68 -9.12 22.20
C ASP A 427 54.11 -8.80 22.62
N ALA A 428 55.05 -9.40 21.91
CA ALA A 428 56.47 -9.18 22.03
C ALA A 428 56.86 -7.97 21.18
N GLU A 429 57.29 -6.87 21.81
CA GLU A 429 58.25 -5.95 21.21
C GLU A 429 59.57 -5.92 22.00
N ASN A 430 60.62 -5.93 21.19
CA ASN A 430 62.02 -6.19 21.47
C ASN A 430 62.74 -4.90 21.99
N PRO A 431 64.06 -4.87 22.25
CA PRO A 431 64.60 -4.33 23.48
C PRO A 431 65.38 -3.01 23.30
N ALA A 432 65.86 -2.49 24.43
CA ALA A 432 67.09 -1.70 24.57
C ALA A 432 67.18 -0.35 23.83
N ASN A 433 66.76 0.73 24.49
CA ASN A 433 67.65 1.61 25.27
C ASN A 433 66.87 2.76 25.92
#